data_AF-A0A3E5AVM3-F1
#
_entry.id   AF-A0A3E5AVM3-F1
#
_cell.length_a   1.000
_cell.length_b   1.000
_cell.length_c   1.000
_cell.angle_alpha   90.00
_cell.angle_beta   90.00
_cell.angle_gamma   90.00
#
_symmetry.space_group_name_H-M   'P 1'
#
loop_
_entity.id
_entity.type
_entity.pdbx_description
1 polymer ?
#
loop_
_entity_poly.entity_id
_entity_poly.type
_entity_poly.pdbx_seq_one_letter_code
_entity_poly.pdbx_strand_id
1 'polypeptide(L)'
;MRKITVSNDFFAGAGEALKQGQTVKLLIGGQSMYPFIRGGIDLVEVVPCPTEGELPAWCCPFYQWEGKYMIHRYIGREGDDCLMLGDGNVARIERVKREDIIGLLKTIYRPDGTTQDCCDVRWLKKAEWWYRLRFLRRWLLPIFKMLHVR
;
A
#
# COMPACT_ATOMS: atom_id res chain seq x y z
N MET A 1 -13.62 -1.26 -19.74
CA MET A 1 -13.77 -0.88 -18.31
C MET A 1 -13.59 0.63 -18.19
N ARG A 2 -14.58 1.35 -17.65
CA ARG A 2 -14.45 2.79 -17.35
C ARG A 2 -13.37 2.95 -16.28
N LYS A 3 -12.24 3.53 -16.65
CA LYS A 3 -11.21 3.98 -15.71
C LYS A 3 -11.82 5.17 -14.98
N ILE A 4 -12.43 4.95 -13.82
CA ILE A 4 -12.77 6.06 -12.92
C ILE A 4 -11.41 6.54 -12.40
N THR A 5 -10.89 7.59 -13.05
CA THR A 5 -9.78 8.38 -12.51
C THR A 5 -10.38 9.11 -11.31
N VAL A 6 -10.31 8.48 -10.14
CA VAL A 6 -10.67 9.15 -8.89
C VAL A 6 -9.78 10.38 -8.77
N SER A 7 -10.39 11.57 -8.71
CA SER A 7 -9.66 12.84 -8.72
C SER A 7 -8.71 12.90 -7.52
N ASN A 8 -7.61 13.63 -7.67
CA ASN A 8 -6.69 13.91 -6.57
C ASN A 8 -7.44 14.49 -5.34
N ASP A 9 -8.58 15.15 -5.55
CA ASP A 9 -9.38 15.76 -4.48
C ASP A 9 -9.97 14.73 -3.49
N PHE A 10 -10.35 13.54 -3.96
CA PHE A 10 -10.85 12.48 -3.07
C PHE A 10 -9.76 11.98 -2.13
N PHE A 11 -8.57 11.72 -2.68
CA PHE A 11 -7.43 11.28 -1.87
C PHE A 11 -6.88 12.42 -0.99
N ALA A 12 -6.98 13.66 -1.44
CA ALA A 12 -6.68 14.82 -0.61
C ALA A 12 -7.64 14.92 0.58
N GLY A 13 -8.95 14.78 0.35
CA GLY A 13 -9.94 14.72 1.42
C GLY A 13 -9.70 13.56 2.40
N ALA A 14 -9.33 12.39 1.89
CA ALA A 14 -8.92 11.26 2.72
C ALA A 14 -7.67 11.55 3.55
N GLY A 15 -6.68 12.22 2.95
CA GLY A 15 -5.47 12.67 3.63
C GLY A 15 -5.76 13.65 4.77
N GLU A 16 -6.65 14.62 4.54
CA GLU A 16 -7.07 15.57 5.57
C GLU A 16 -7.85 14.89 6.71
N ALA A 17 -8.77 13.98 6.39
CA ALA A 17 -9.47 13.18 7.40
C ALA A 17 -8.49 12.36 8.26
N LEU A 18 -7.49 11.73 7.65
CA LEU A 18 -6.44 11.00 8.36
C LEU A 18 -5.61 11.90 9.28
N LYS A 19 -5.23 13.11 8.82
CA LYS A 19 -4.53 14.09 9.65
C LYS A 19 -5.36 14.55 10.85
N GLN A 20 -6.69 14.57 10.71
CA GLN A 20 -7.63 14.85 11.80
C GLN A 20 -7.87 13.66 12.74
N GLY A 21 -7.16 12.55 12.54
CA GLY A 21 -7.29 11.35 13.38
C GLY A 21 -8.43 10.42 12.97
N GLN A 22 -9.04 10.61 11.80
CA GLN A 22 -10.14 9.76 11.33
C GLN A 22 -9.62 8.57 10.52
N THR A 23 -10.31 7.44 10.64
CA THR A 23 -10.09 6.25 9.81
C THR A 23 -10.86 6.38 8.50
N VAL A 24 -10.21 6.06 7.37
CA VAL A 24 -10.82 6.17 6.04
C VAL A 24 -10.81 4.83 5.31
N LYS A 25 -11.84 4.61 4.50
CA LYS A 25 -11.91 3.47 3.57
C LYS A 25 -11.74 3.94 2.13
N LEU A 26 -10.77 3.36 1.43
CA LEU A 26 -10.35 3.81 0.10
C LEU A 26 -10.39 2.65 -0.89
N LEU A 27 -10.91 2.90 -2.08
CA LEU A 27 -10.75 2.00 -3.22
C LEU A 27 -9.50 2.43 -3.99
N ILE A 28 -8.40 1.71 -3.80
CA ILE A 28 -7.14 2.06 -4.48
C ILE A 28 -7.17 1.55 -5.91
N GLY A 29 -6.79 2.39 -6.86
CA GLY A 29 -6.54 1.97 -8.24
C GLY A 29 -5.13 1.39 -8.46
N GLY A 30 -4.87 0.89 -9.66
CA GLY A 30 -3.53 0.49 -10.09
C GLY A 30 -3.15 -0.96 -9.77
N GLN A 31 -1.88 -1.28 -10.00
CA GLN A 31 -1.34 -2.65 -9.88
C GLN A 31 -0.03 -2.68 -9.08
N SER A 32 0.38 -1.55 -8.48
CA SER A 32 1.66 -1.44 -7.78
C SER A 32 1.71 -2.29 -6.52
N MET A 33 0.57 -2.55 -5.87
CA MET A 33 0.47 -3.39 -4.66
C MET A 33 0.03 -4.83 -4.94
N TYR A 34 -0.03 -5.22 -6.21
CA TYR A 34 -0.30 -6.60 -6.58
C TYR A 34 0.88 -7.50 -6.20
N PRO A 35 0.68 -8.72 -5.63
CA PRO A 35 -0.59 -9.47 -5.52
C PRO A 35 -1.37 -9.24 -4.23
N PHE A 36 -0.87 -8.45 -3.28
CA PHE A 36 -1.51 -8.30 -1.97
C PHE A 36 -2.82 -7.52 -2.05
N ILE A 37 -2.83 -6.43 -2.82
CA ILE A 37 -4.00 -5.57 -3.06
C ILE A 37 -4.31 -5.57 -4.55
N ARG A 38 -5.56 -5.91 -4.89
CA ARG A 38 -6.10 -5.88 -6.25
C ARG A 38 -6.72 -4.51 -6.50
N GLY A 39 -6.02 -3.65 -7.24
CA GLY A 39 -6.52 -2.30 -7.47
C GLY A 39 -7.82 -2.29 -8.27
N GLY A 40 -8.74 -1.41 -7.87
CA GLY A 40 -10.10 -1.30 -8.39
C GLY A 40 -11.06 -2.39 -7.91
N ILE A 41 -10.61 -3.29 -7.02
CA ILE A 41 -11.39 -4.43 -6.52
C ILE A 41 -11.40 -4.44 -4.99
N ASP A 42 -10.22 -4.44 -4.38
CA ASP A 42 -10.09 -4.51 -2.93
C ASP A 42 -10.30 -3.12 -2.31
N LEU A 43 -11.15 -3.04 -1.28
CA LEU A 43 -11.32 -1.84 -0.46
C LEU A 43 -10.34 -1.90 0.70
N VAL A 44 -9.68 -0.79 0.99
CA VAL A 44 -8.71 -0.75 2.08
C VAL A 44 -9.13 0.21 3.19
N GLU A 45 -8.79 -0.14 4.42
CA GLU A 45 -8.90 0.73 5.58
C GLU A 45 -7.54 1.28 5.95
N VAL A 46 -7.45 2.60 6.05
CA VAL A 46 -6.26 3.33 6.46
C VAL A 46 -6.57 4.04 7.76
N VAL A 47 -5.71 3.83 8.75
CA VAL A 47 -5.76 4.53 10.04
C VAL A 47 -4.70 5.62 10.07
N PRO A 48 -4.87 6.68 10.87
CA PRO A 48 -3.85 7.72 11.05
C PRO A 48 -2.51 7.10 11.44
N CYS A 49 -1.43 7.57 10.81
CA CYS A 49 -0.10 7.15 11.20
C CYS A 49 0.30 7.92 12.48
N PRO A 50 0.84 7.25 13.51
CA PRO A 50 1.42 7.95 14.66
C PRO A 50 2.48 8.95 14.19
N THR A 51 2.58 10.13 14.80
CA THR A 51 3.60 11.12 14.42
C THR A 51 5.00 10.72 14.89
N GLU A 52 5.05 9.94 15.97
CA GLU A 52 6.28 9.49 16.62
C GLU A 52 6.44 7.96 16.49
N GLY A 53 7.69 7.52 16.55
CA GLY A 53 8.05 6.10 16.48
C GLY A 53 8.33 5.61 15.06
N GLU A 54 9.04 4.48 15.01
CA GLU A 54 9.37 3.81 13.76
C GLU A 54 8.15 3.10 13.18
N LEU A 55 8.08 3.08 11.85
CA LEU A 55 7.07 2.33 11.15
C LEU A 55 7.32 0.83 11.32
N PRO A 56 6.28 0.02 11.56
CA PRO A 56 6.44 -1.42 11.59
C PRO A 56 7.05 -1.91 10.27
N ALA A 57 8.07 -2.76 10.35
CA ALA A 57 8.71 -3.33 9.18
C ALA A 57 7.66 -4.02 8.28
N TRP A 58 7.75 -3.79 6.96
CA TRP A 58 6.85 -4.36 5.94
C TRP A 58 5.40 -3.88 5.99
N CYS A 59 5.06 -2.88 6.80
CA CYS A 59 3.75 -2.24 6.77
C CYS A 59 3.49 -1.52 5.44
N CYS A 60 2.25 -1.06 5.23
CA CYS A 60 1.86 -0.34 4.02
C CYS A 60 1.40 1.07 4.35
N PRO A 61 2.32 2.05 4.41
CA PRO A 61 1.95 3.43 4.61
C PRO A 61 1.19 4.02 3.42
N PHE A 62 0.25 4.90 3.75
CA PHE A 62 -0.39 5.84 2.83
C PHE A 62 0.32 7.18 2.95
N TYR A 63 0.89 7.65 1.84
CA TYR A 63 1.73 8.84 1.81
C TYR A 63 1.52 9.64 0.54
N GLN A 64 1.99 10.88 0.56
CA GLN A 64 2.04 11.74 -0.62
C GLN A 64 3.45 11.74 -1.22
N TRP A 65 3.56 11.58 -2.54
CA TRP A 65 4.83 11.60 -3.25
C TRP A 65 4.64 12.26 -4.61
N GLU A 66 5.44 13.30 -4.88
CA GLU A 66 5.33 14.14 -6.09
C GLU A 66 3.88 14.62 -6.36
N GLY A 67 3.16 15.00 -5.29
CA GLY A 67 1.79 15.49 -5.38
C GLY A 67 0.71 14.41 -5.59
N LYS A 68 1.08 13.12 -5.57
CA LYS A 68 0.16 11.99 -5.72
C LYS A 68 0.10 11.17 -4.45
N TYR A 69 -1.09 10.65 -4.13
CA TYR A 69 -1.28 9.74 -3.01
C TYR A 69 -0.99 8.30 -3.42
N MET A 70 -0.18 7.60 -2.63
CA MET A 70 0.24 6.24 -2.90
C MET A 70 0.18 5.37 -1.64
N ILE A 71 -0.02 4.07 -1.84
CA ILE A 71 0.21 3.06 -0.81
C ILE A 71 1.26 2.12 -1.36
N HIS A 72 2.40 2.05 -0.69
CA HIS A 72 3.47 1.09 -0.97
C HIS A 72 3.94 0.43 0.31
N ARG A 73 4.80 -0.57 0.17
CA ARG A 73 5.35 -1.29 1.30
C ARG A 73 6.58 -0.57 1.85
N TYR A 74 6.62 -0.36 3.16
CA TYR A 74 7.79 0.13 3.86
C TYR A 74 8.85 -0.96 3.95
N ILE A 75 10.02 -0.73 3.33
CA ILE A 75 11.11 -1.72 3.27
C ILE A 75 12.29 -1.36 4.18
N GLY A 76 12.27 -0.19 4.82
CA GLY A 76 13.30 0.27 5.72
C GLY A 76 13.52 1.78 5.64
N ARG A 77 14.53 2.28 6.34
CA ARG A 77 14.94 3.68 6.37
C ARG A 77 16.39 3.82 5.92
N GLU A 78 16.70 4.87 5.19
CA GLU A 78 18.05 5.26 4.78
C GLU A 78 18.27 6.72 5.20
N GLY A 79 19.08 6.96 6.23
CA GLY A 79 19.22 8.29 6.81
C GLY A 79 17.88 8.79 7.37
N ASP A 80 17.34 9.87 6.81
CA ASP A 80 16.04 10.44 7.19
C ASP A 80 14.88 10.01 6.28
N ASP A 81 15.19 9.30 5.20
CA ASP A 81 14.19 8.88 4.22
C ASP A 81 13.65 7.49 4.55
N CYS A 82 12.33 7.36 4.53
CA CYS A 82 11.65 6.08 4.52
C CYS A 82 11.64 5.53 3.08
N LEU A 83 12.07 4.29 2.92
CA LEU A 83 12.12 3.59 1.65
C LEU A 83 10.81 2.82 1.42
N MET A 84 10.16 3.11 0.31
CA MET A 84 8.91 2.48 -0.10
C MET A 84 9.11 1.68 -1.39
N LEU A 85 8.39 0.56 -1.50
CA LEU A 85 8.39 -0.26 -2.70
C LEU A 85 6.99 -0.84 -2.97
N GLY A 86 6.52 -0.73 -4.20
CA GLY A 86 5.34 -1.48 -4.64
C GLY A 86 5.61 -2.99 -4.70
N ASP A 87 4.66 -3.80 -4.25
CA ASP A 87 4.73 -5.27 -4.32
C ASP A 87 4.75 -5.82 -5.75
N GLY A 88 4.17 -5.10 -6.70
CA GLY A 88 4.14 -5.39 -8.13
C GLY A 88 5.33 -4.80 -8.88
N ASN A 89 6.22 -4.10 -8.19
CA ASN A 89 7.44 -3.54 -8.77
C ASN A 89 8.67 -4.37 -8.38
N VAL A 90 9.71 -4.31 -9.21
CA VAL A 90 10.96 -5.05 -9.01
C VAL A 90 12.12 -4.13 -8.58
N ALA A 91 12.12 -2.86 -9.01
CA ALA A 91 13.30 -2.01 -8.88
C ALA A 91 13.04 -0.58 -8.39
N ARG A 92 11.85 -0.01 -8.64
CA ARG A 92 11.59 1.39 -8.26
C ARG A 92 11.34 1.48 -6.75
N ILE A 93 12.30 2.08 -6.04
CA ILE A 93 12.20 2.43 -4.63
C ILE A 93 11.87 3.92 -4.55
N GLU A 94 10.78 4.26 -3.88
CA GLU A 94 10.44 5.65 -3.58
C GLU A 94 11.06 6.06 -2.23
N ARG A 95 11.76 7.20 -2.22
CA ARG A 95 12.25 7.83 -0.99
C ARG A 95 11.21 8.84 -0.53
N VAL A 96 10.71 8.66 0.68
CA VAL A 96 9.59 9.42 1.23
C VAL A 96 9.99 9.89 2.61
N LYS A 97 9.82 11.19 2.88
CA LYS A 97 10.09 11.70 4.21
C LYS A 97 9.00 11.26 5.18
N ARG A 98 9.36 11.17 6.46
CA ARG A 98 8.41 10.78 7.50
C ARG A 98 7.18 11.68 7.59
N GLU A 99 7.35 12.97 7.30
CA GLU A 99 6.32 14.01 7.29
C GLU A 99 5.26 13.81 6.19
N ASP A 100 5.63 13.17 5.08
CA ASP A 100 4.73 12.91 3.96
C ASP A 100 3.86 11.65 4.18
N ILE A 101 4.11 10.91 5.27
CA ILE A 101 3.38 9.70 5.64
C ILE A 101 2.18 10.07 6.49
N ILE A 102 1.00 9.84 5.95
CA ILE A 102 -0.27 10.33 6.49
C ILE A 102 -1.01 9.23 7.25
N GLY A 103 -0.94 7.99 6.74
CA GLY A 103 -1.71 6.88 7.27
C GLY A 103 -1.01 5.54 7.17
N LEU A 104 -1.56 4.55 7.84
CA LEU A 104 -1.14 3.15 7.80
C LEU A 104 -2.30 2.27 7.38
N LEU A 105 -2.05 1.40 6.42
CA LEU A 105 -3.00 0.36 6.03
C LEU A 105 -3.26 -0.59 7.20
N LYS A 106 -4.51 -0.69 7.64
CA LYS A 106 -4.91 -1.57 8.73
C LYS A 106 -5.57 -2.84 8.23
N THR A 107 -6.54 -2.74 7.33
CA THR A 107 -7.31 -3.90 6.86
C THR A 107 -7.62 -3.80 5.38
N ILE A 108 -7.58 -4.95 4.68
CA ILE A 108 -8.05 -5.08 3.31
C ILE A 108 -9.35 -5.88 3.32
N TYR A 109 -10.40 -5.32 2.73
CA TYR A 109 -11.68 -5.97 2.49
C TYR A 109 -11.74 -6.48 1.05
N ARG A 110 -11.98 -7.78 0.91
CA ARG A 110 -12.11 -8.45 -0.38
C ARG A 110 -13.59 -8.52 -0.78
N PRO A 111 -13.91 -8.58 -2.08
CA PRO A 111 -15.30 -8.72 -2.53
C PRO A 111 -15.99 -10.02 -2.09
N ASP A 112 -15.21 -11.06 -1.77
CA ASP A 112 -15.72 -12.34 -1.26
C ASP A 112 -16.12 -12.28 0.23
N GLY A 113 -16.03 -11.11 0.86
CA GLY A 113 -16.33 -10.89 2.27
C GLY A 113 -15.18 -11.21 3.22
N THR A 114 -14.06 -11.71 2.72
CA THR A 114 -12.88 -11.97 3.56
C THR A 114 -12.14 -10.67 3.88
N THR A 115 -11.52 -10.65 5.06
CA THR A 115 -10.73 -9.50 5.53
C THR A 115 -9.31 -9.93 5.86
N GLN A 116 -8.35 -9.08 5.53
CA GLN A 116 -6.94 -9.29 5.86
C GLN A 116 -6.43 -8.15 6.74
N ASP A 117 -6.06 -8.45 7.99
CA ASP A 117 -5.32 -7.51 8.84
C ASP A 117 -3.89 -7.38 8.31
N CYS A 118 -3.50 -6.14 8.00
CA CYS A 118 -2.19 -5.81 7.45
C CYS A 118 -1.14 -5.61 8.54
N CYS A 119 -1.54 -5.58 9.81
CA CYS A 119 -0.65 -5.55 10.96
C CYS A 119 -0.34 -6.97 11.50
N ASP A 120 -0.99 -8.02 10.98
CA ASP A 120 -0.72 -9.40 11.41
C ASP A 120 0.71 -9.81 11.05
N VAL A 121 1.41 -10.41 12.02
CA VAL A 121 2.78 -10.93 11.87
C VAL A 121 2.89 -11.90 10.71
N ARG A 122 1.87 -12.74 10.47
CA ARG A 122 1.90 -13.69 9.34
C ARG A 122 1.86 -12.95 8.01
N TRP A 123 1.10 -11.86 7.92
CA TRP A 123 1.03 -11.04 6.72
C TRP A 123 2.33 -10.28 6.48
N LEU A 124 2.91 -9.69 7.52
CA LEU A 124 4.21 -9.00 7.44
C LEU A 124 5.33 -9.97 7.02
N LYS A 125 5.35 -11.20 7.56
CA LYS A 125 6.30 -12.24 7.12
C LYS A 125 6.09 -12.66 5.67
N LYS A 126 4.84 -12.82 5.22
CA LYS A 126 4.54 -13.10 3.80
C LYS A 126 5.09 -11.99 2.91
N ALA A 127 4.96 -10.75 3.33
CA ALA A 127 5.47 -9.60 2.61
C ALA A 127 7.01 -9.55 2.56
N GLU A 128 7.68 -9.85 3.67
CA GLU A 128 9.14 -10.00 3.71
C GLU A 128 9.61 -11.07 2.71
N TRP A 129 8.98 -12.25 2.73
CA TRP A 129 9.30 -13.32 1.76
C TRP A 129 9.06 -12.88 0.33
N TRP A 130 7.95 -12.19 0.07
CA TRP A 130 7.66 -11.63 -1.26
C TRP A 130 8.74 -10.63 -1.72
N TYR A 131 9.29 -9.84 -0.80
CA TYR A 131 10.41 -8.94 -1.08
C TYR A 131 11.71 -9.69 -1.36
N ARG A 132 12.04 -10.71 -0.56
CA ARG A 132 13.24 -11.54 -0.79
C ARG A 132 13.21 -12.25 -2.14
N LEU A 133 12.02 -12.70 -2.55
CA LEU A 133 11.78 -13.34 -3.85
C LEU A 133 11.58 -12.34 -5.01
N ARG A 134 11.96 -11.06 -4.83
CA ARG A 134 11.73 -10.01 -5.86
C ARG A 134 12.27 -10.34 -7.24
N PHE A 135 13.40 -11.06 -7.32
CA PHE A 135 14.00 -11.46 -8.59
C PHE A 135 13.11 -12.43 -9.38
N LEU A 136 12.24 -13.19 -8.69
CA LEU A 136 11.26 -14.09 -9.31
C LEU A 136 9.97 -13.38 -9.71
N ARG A 137 9.69 -12.16 -9.19
CA ARG A 137 8.44 -11.43 -9.47
C ARG A 137 8.22 -11.22 -10.97
N ARG A 138 9.28 -11.07 -11.76
CA ARG A 138 9.19 -10.95 -13.23
C ARG A 138 8.44 -12.12 -13.88
N TRP A 139 8.55 -13.32 -13.31
CA TRP A 139 7.89 -14.53 -13.78
C TRP A 139 6.58 -14.83 -13.05
N LEU A 140 6.52 -14.53 -11.74
CA LEU A 140 5.34 -14.82 -10.91
C LEU A 140 4.17 -13.86 -11.16
N LEU A 141 4.44 -12.56 -11.38
CA LEU A 141 3.38 -11.55 -11.57
C LEU A 141 2.48 -11.85 -12.77
N PRO A 142 2.98 -12.26 -13.95
CA PRO A 142 2.14 -12.70 -15.07
C PRO A 142 1.24 -13.90 -14.71
N ILE A 143 1.79 -14.90 -14.01
CA ILE A 143 1.05 -16.12 -13.62
C ILE A 143 -0.09 -15.75 -12.66
N PHE A 144 0.21 -14.96 -11.64
CA PHE A 144 -0.81 -14.53 -10.68
C PHE A 144 -1.91 -13.71 -11.36
N LYS A 145 -1.54 -12.80 -12.28
CA LYS A 145 -2.53 -12.04 -13.06
C LYS A 145 -3.43 -12.95 -13.86
N MET A 146 -2.89 -14.00 -14.49
CA MET A 146 -3.69 -14.97 -15.25
C MET A 146 -4.66 -15.76 -14.37
N LEU A 147 -4.27 -16.09 -13.14
CA LEU A 147 -5.11 -16.81 -12.17
C LEU A 147 -6.23 -15.95 -11.57
N HIS A 148 -6.00 -14.64 -11.42
CA HIS A 148 -6.96 -13.70 -10.82
C HIS A 148 -7.85 -12.96 -11.81
N VAL A 149 -7.65 -13.15 -13.12
CA VAL A 149 -8.50 -12.63 -14.20
C VAL A 149 -9.67 -13.60 -14.52
N ARG A 150 -9.81 -14.70 -13.75
CA ARG A 150 -10.98 -15.58 -13.79
C ARG A 150 -12.04 -15.16 -12.79
#